data_AF-A0A353LWE1-F1
#
_entry.id   AF-A0A353LWE1-F1
#
_cell.length_a   1.000
_cell.length_b   1.000
_cell.length_c   1.000
_cell.angle_alpha   90.00
_cell.angle_beta   90.00
_cell.angle_gamma   90.00
#
_symmetry.space_group_name_H-M   'P 1'
#
loop_
_entity.id
_entity.type
_entity.pdbx_description
1 polymer ?
#
loop_
_entity_poly.entity_id
_entity_poly.type
_entity_poly.pdbx_seq_one_letter_code
_entity_poly.pdbx_strand_id
1 'polypeptide(L)'
;MNLLDEQVTHKSFGQGSVVACDGSYVEVAFALGTKKFVFPDVFGTHLALVDPKLAKFVAGVKKDIEAERREKEAELARKRAAEEAKRQRLLAREKLIKSHKLSPVSQVAFWCDEEEQEKVFAEGKVFTGLKKSGVNAGEPNRLVRLHHNSCCVITAREEDAPEKERRVVGLFMVGESFVGKLCEDGYIPAHSEYRLRLSDEEARKLPFWKYYVNERYPKNMTWNSGRHRYFDNVWAAQILQDIVALKEGTDEYEQVQGFLEHFCEMNRLRETDVPSPNGALVRASA
;
A
#
# COMPACT_ATOMS: atom_id res chain seq x y z
N MET A 1 -46.44 -13.76 -14.59
CA MET A 1 -46.97 -13.96 -15.95
C MET A 1 -47.68 -15.30 -15.96
N ASN A 2 -48.89 -15.42 -16.54
CA ASN A 2 -49.56 -16.70 -16.66
C ASN A 2 -49.52 -17.16 -18.13
N LEU A 3 -48.82 -18.26 -18.39
CA LEU A 3 -48.75 -18.90 -19.71
C LEU A 3 -49.57 -20.19 -19.75
N LEU A 4 -50.31 -20.55 -18.68
CA LEU A 4 -51.15 -21.74 -18.66
C LEU A 4 -52.19 -21.70 -19.78
N ASP A 5 -52.40 -22.87 -20.39
CA ASP A 5 -53.35 -23.15 -21.47
C ASP A 5 -53.05 -22.44 -22.81
N GLU A 6 -51.95 -21.68 -22.89
CA GLU A 6 -51.54 -21.01 -24.12
C GLU A 6 -51.07 -22.01 -25.18
N GLN A 7 -51.47 -21.75 -26.43
CA GLN A 7 -51.10 -22.56 -27.58
C GLN A 7 -49.72 -22.18 -28.11
N VAL A 8 -48.88 -23.20 -28.30
CA VAL A 8 -47.53 -23.06 -28.84
C VAL A 8 -47.31 -24.04 -29.99
N THR A 9 -46.41 -23.67 -30.90
CA THR A 9 -45.96 -24.56 -31.99
C THR A 9 -44.49 -24.88 -31.81
N HIS A 10 -44.16 -26.16 -31.78
CA HIS A 10 -42.79 -26.68 -31.77
C HIS A 10 -42.40 -27.19 -33.16
N LYS A 11 -41.16 -26.90 -33.60
CA LYS A 11 -40.66 -27.29 -34.94
C LYS A 11 -40.75 -28.80 -35.23
N SER A 12 -40.58 -29.64 -34.21
CA SER A 12 -40.57 -31.11 -34.35
C SER A 12 -41.78 -31.82 -33.74
N PHE A 13 -42.48 -31.18 -32.79
CA PHE A 13 -43.57 -31.82 -32.03
C PHE A 13 -44.95 -31.28 -32.42
N GLY A 14 -45.00 -30.31 -33.34
CA GLY A 14 -46.26 -29.72 -33.79
C GLY A 14 -46.88 -28.80 -32.74
N GLN A 15 -48.21 -28.75 -32.73
CA GLN A 15 -48.97 -27.94 -31.78
C GLN A 15 -49.00 -28.58 -30.39
N GLY A 16 -48.92 -27.74 -29.35
CA GLY A 16 -49.07 -28.15 -27.97
C GLY A 16 -49.62 -27.02 -27.10
N SER A 17 -50.11 -27.38 -25.91
CA SER A 17 -50.62 -26.45 -24.91
C SER A 17 -49.70 -26.39 -23.69
N VAL A 18 -49.47 -25.19 -23.16
CA VAL A 18 -48.68 -25.02 -21.94
C VAL A 18 -49.49 -25.50 -20.73
N VAL A 19 -48.93 -26.43 -19.96
CA VAL A 19 -49.58 -27.03 -18.78
C VAL A 19 -48.97 -26.56 -17.45
N ALA A 20 -47.75 -26.04 -17.46
CA ALA A 20 -47.13 -25.42 -16.29
C ALA A 20 -46.03 -24.43 -16.69
N CYS A 21 -45.80 -23.40 -15.86
CA CYS A 21 -44.70 -22.46 -15.98
C CYS A 21 -44.30 -21.91 -14.60
N ASP A 22 -43.04 -22.07 -14.21
CA ASP A 22 -42.51 -21.68 -12.89
C ASP A 22 -41.48 -20.53 -12.97
N GLY A 23 -41.36 -19.89 -14.13
CA GLY A 23 -40.41 -18.80 -14.38
C GLY A 23 -38.99 -19.26 -14.72
N SER A 24 -38.62 -20.52 -14.47
CA SER A 24 -37.36 -21.12 -14.94
C SER A 24 -37.61 -22.13 -16.07
N TYR A 25 -38.77 -22.77 -16.06
CA TYR A 25 -39.17 -23.77 -17.05
C TYR A 25 -40.62 -23.58 -17.48
N VAL A 26 -40.89 -24.06 -18.70
CA VAL A 26 -42.25 -24.21 -19.24
C VAL A 26 -42.47 -25.68 -19.62
N GLU A 27 -43.61 -26.23 -19.24
CA GLU A 27 -44.03 -27.57 -19.59
C GLU A 27 -45.18 -27.49 -20.60
N VAL A 28 -45.04 -28.22 -21.70
CA VAL A 28 -45.97 -28.20 -22.84
C VAL A 28 -46.44 -29.61 -23.13
N ALA A 29 -47.75 -29.82 -23.18
CA ALA A 29 -48.38 -31.04 -23.61
C ALA A 29 -48.50 -31.08 -25.13
N PHE A 30 -47.85 -32.06 -25.77
CA PHE A 30 -48.01 -32.37 -27.19
C PHE A 30 -48.78 -33.68 -27.36
N ALA A 31 -49.19 -33.99 -28.59
CA ALA A 31 -49.86 -35.26 -28.92
C ALA A 31 -49.06 -36.51 -28.50
N LEU A 32 -47.72 -36.42 -28.48
CA LEU A 32 -46.81 -37.50 -28.11
C LEU A 32 -46.32 -37.43 -26.64
N GLY A 33 -46.94 -36.56 -25.83
CA GLY A 33 -46.67 -36.42 -24.40
C GLY A 33 -46.14 -35.05 -23.98
N THR A 34 -45.96 -34.87 -22.68
CA THR A 34 -45.51 -33.60 -22.07
C THR A 34 -44.00 -33.47 -22.13
N LYS A 35 -43.51 -32.28 -22.50
CA LYS A 35 -42.08 -31.92 -22.56
C LYS A 35 -41.81 -30.66 -21.75
N LYS A 36 -40.66 -30.62 -21.09
CA LYS A 36 -40.18 -29.50 -20.28
C LYS A 36 -39.06 -28.76 -21.00
N PHE A 37 -39.12 -27.43 -21.01
CA PHE A 37 -38.14 -26.57 -21.66
C PHE A 37 -37.72 -25.41 -20.77
N VAL A 38 -36.54 -24.83 -21.03
CA VAL A 38 -36.01 -23.69 -20.26
C VAL A 38 -36.71 -22.40 -20.69
N PHE A 39 -37.28 -21.68 -19.73
CA PHE A 39 -37.88 -20.37 -19.91
C PHE A 39 -36.86 -19.25 -19.64
N PRO A 40 -36.91 -18.11 -20.35
CA PRO A 40 -37.65 -17.86 -21.59
C PRO A 40 -36.90 -18.35 -22.84
N ASP A 41 -35.73 -18.98 -22.67
CA ASP A 41 -34.77 -19.24 -23.75
C ASP A 41 -35.33 -20.12 -24.89
N VAL A 42 -36.28 -21.02 -24.59
CA VAL A 42 -36.96 -21.90 -25.57
C VAL A 42 -37.82 -21.14 -26.58
N PHE A 43 -38.35 -19.98 -26.20
CA PHE A 43 -39.25 -19.20 -27.05
C PHE A 43 -38.44 -18.46 -28.13
N GLY A 44 -38.87 -18.59 -29.38
CA GLY A 44 -38.21 -18.08 -30.58
C GLY A 44 -37.19 -19.04 -31.22
N THR A 45 -36.60 -19.96 -30.45
CA THR A 45 -35.68 -21.00 -30.96
C THR A 45 -36.44 -22.28 -31.32
N HIS A 46 -37.21 -22.81 -30.37
CA HIS A 46 -37.89 -24.10 -30.48
C HIS A 46 -39.40 -24.01 -30.35
N LEU A 47 -39.90 -23.08 -29.54
CA LEU A 47 -41.34 -22.81 -29.36
C LEU A 47 -41.73 -21.44 -29.91
N ALA A 48 -42.83 -21.38 -30.64
CA ALA A 48 -43.49 -20.14 -31.05
C ALA A 48 -44.88 -20.05 -30.40
N LEU A 49 -45.17 -18.94 -29.71
CA LEU A 49 -46.51 -18.65 -29.18
C LEU A 49 -47.45 -18.27 -30.34
N VAL A 50 -48.67 -18.78 -30.30
CA VAL A 50 -49.70 -18.46 -31.29
C VAL A 50 -50.25 -17.03 -31.07
N ASP A 51 -50.38 -16.58 -29.82
CA ASP A 51 -50.77 -15.19 -29.51
C ASP A 51 -49.61 -14.20 -29.75
N PRO A 52 -49.74 -13.27 -30.71
CA PRO A 52 -48.72 -12.27 -31.00
C PRO A 52 -48.43 -11.32 -29.82
N LYS A 53 -49.42 -11.03 -28.96
CA LYS A 53 -49.25 -10.13 -27.81
C LYS A 53 -48.38 -10.78 -26.74
N LEU A 54 -48.70 -12.02 -26.37
CA LEU A 54 -47.90 -12.82 -25.44
C LEU A 54 -46.50 -13.11 -25.99
N ALA A 55 -46.37 -13.40 -27.29
CA ALA A 55 -45.06 -13.57 -27.93
C ALA A 55 -44.17 -12.34 -27.78
N LYS A 56 -44.72 -11.13 -27.98
CA LYS A 56 -43.99 -9.87 -27.78
C LYS A 56 -43.59 -9.65 -26.32
N PHE A 57 -44.46 -10.03 -25.38
CA PHE A 57 -44.16 -9.94 -23.95
C PHE A 57 -43.02 -10.89 -23.55
N VAL A 58 -43.07 -12.18 -23.94
CA VAL A 58 -42.00 -13.15 -23.64
C VAL A 58 -40.67 -12.71 -24.27
N ALA A 59 -40.69 -12.12 -25.46
CA ALA A 59 -39.49 -11.54 -26.07
C ALA A 59 -38.92 -10.36 -25.24
N GLY A 60 -39.77 -9.55 -24.60
CA GLY A 60 -39.36 -8.53 -23.64
C GLY A 60 -38.69 -9.14 -22.41
N VAL A 61 -39.35 -10.12 -21.78
CA VAL A 61 -38.81 -10.85 -20.61
C VAL A 61 -37.45 -11.50 -20.93
N LYS A 62 -37.31 -12.09 -22.12
CA LYS A 62 -36.03 -12.66 -22.57
C LYS A 62 -34.93 -11.61 -22.68
N LYS A 63 -35.23 -10.44 -23.26
CA LYS A 63 -34.26 -9.34 -23.33
C LYS A 63 -33.84 -8.84 -21.96
N ASP A 64 -34.78 -8.72 -21.02
CA ASP A 64 -34.49 -8.26 -19.66
C ASP A 64 -33.59 -9.27 -18.93
N ILE A 65 -33.89 -10.58 -19.04
CA ILE A 65 -33.08 -11.65 -18.46
C ILE A 65 -31.68 -11.71 -19.11
N GLU A 66 -31.58 -11.56 -20.43
CA GLU A 66 -30.29 -11.51 -21.13
C GLU A 66 -29.47 -10.27 -20.71
N ALA A 67 -30.11 -9.11 -20.53
CA ALA A 67 -29.46 -7.90 -20.04
C ALA A 67 -28.92 -8.09 -18.62
N GLU A 68 -29.72 -8.67 -17.72
CA GLU A 68 -29.30 -8.98 -16.34
C GLU A 68 -28.14 -9.99 -16.31
N ARG A 69 -28.19 -11.04 -17.15
CA ARG A 69 -27.08 -12.00 -17.29
C ARG A 69 -25.80 -11.31 -17.75
N ARG A 70 -25.87 -10.43 -18.76
CA ARG A 70 -24.72 -9.66 -19.25
C ARG A 70 -24.16 -8.72 -18.20
N GLU A 71 -25.01 -8.08 -17.41
CA GLU A 71 -24.59 -7.20 -16.32
C GLU A 71 -23.84 -8.00 -15.24
N LYS A 72 -24.38 -9.14 -14.80
CA LYS A 72 -23.72 -10.05 -13.84
C LYS A 72 -22.39 -10.59 -14.34
N GLU A 73 -22.32 -10.99 -15.61
CA GLU A 73 -21.08 -11.44 -16.24
C GLU A 73 -20.05 -10.30 -16.31
N ALA A 74 -20.47 -9.09 -16.66
CA ALA A 74 -19.59 -7.92 -16.71
C ALA A 74 -19.09 -7.55 -15.31
N GLU A 75 -19.94 -7.62 -14.28
CA GLU A 75 -19.56 -7.39 -12.88
C GLU A 75 -18.53 -8.44 -12.42
N LEU A 76 -18.78 -9.73 -12.70
CA LEU A 76 -17.87 -10.80 -12.35
C LEU A 76 -16.53 -10.68 -13.09
N ALA A 77 -16.56 -10.30 -14.38
CA ALA A 77 -15.36 -10.03 -15.16
C ALA A 77 -14.57 -8.84 -14.59
N ARG A 78 -15.23 -7.75 -14.19
CA ARG A 78 -14.59 -6.61 -13.53
C ARG A 78 -13.94 -7.01 -12.20
N LYS A 79 -14.63 -7.80 -11.37
CA LYS A 79 -14.09 -8.33 -10.11
C LYS A 79 -12.83 -9.18 -10.35
N ARG A 80 -12.89 -10.12 -11.29
CA ARG A 80 -11.74 -10.97 -11.67
C ARG A 80 -10.57 -10.15 -12.20
N ALA A 81 -10.84 -9.18 -13.09
CA ALA A 81 -9.80 -8.30 -13.63
C ALA A 81 -9.14 -7.43 -12.54
N ALA A 82 -9.93 -6.92 -11.59
CA ALA A 82 -9.40 -6.16 -10.46
C ALA A 82 -8.53 -7.03 -9.53
N GLU A 83 -8.94 -8.27 -9.27
CA GLU A 83 -8.17 -9.24 -8.48
C GLU A 83 -6.86 -9.61 -9.17
N GLU A 84 -6.89 -9.90 -10.48
CA GLU A 84 -5.70 -10.21 -11.25
C GLU A 84 -4.74 -9.02 -11.31
N ALA A 85 -5.25 -7.80 -11.54
CA ALA A 85 -4.44 -6.59 -11.49
C ALA A 85 -3.79 -6.38 -10.12
N LYS A 86 -4.52 -6.65 -9.02
CA LYS A 86 -3.96 -6.62 -7.66
C LYS A 86 -2.85 -7.66 -7.50
N ARG A 87 -3.05 -8.90 -7.97
CA ARG A 87 -2.05 -9.97 -7.92
C ARG A 87 -0.78 -9.60 -8.71
N GLN A 88 -0.94 -9.07 -9.92
CA GLN A 88 0.19 -8.62 -10.74
C GLN A 88 0.99 -7.50 -10.06
N ARG A 89 0.31 -6.53 -9.42
CA ARG A 89 0.97 -5.47 -8.64
C ARG A 89 1.77 -6.02 -7.46
N LEU A 90 1.22 -6.99 -6.73
CA LEU A 90 1.92 -7.65 -5.63
C LEU A 90 3.17 -8.40 -6.11
N LEU A 91 3.05 -9.17 -7.19
CA LEU A 91 4.19 -9.89 -7.78
C LEU A 91 5.28 -8.92 -8.30
N ALA A 92 4.89 -7.80 -8.91
CA ALA A 92 5.83 -6.78 -9.35
C ALA A 92 6.58 -6.15 -8.17
N ARG A 93 5.87 -5.86 -7.07
CA ARG A 93 6.45 -5.33 -5.84
C ARG A 93 7.42 -6.32 -5.18
N GLU A 94 7.03 -7.59 -5.08
CA GLU A 94 7.87 -8.65 -4.53
C GLU A 94 9.17 -8.84 -5.34
N LYS A 95 9.08 -8.77 -6.68
CA LYS A 95 10.26 -8.81 -7.55
C LYS A 95 11.21 -7.64 -7.27
N LEU A 96 10.68 -6.43 -7.09
CA LEU A 96 11.51 -5.27 -6.74
C LEU A 96 12.20 -5.48 -5.40
N ILE A 97 11.48 -6.01 -4.41
CA ILE A 97 12.02 -6.30 -3.08
C ILE A 97 13.17 -7.31 -3.15
N LYS A 98 12.96 -8.43 -3.85
CA LYS A 98 13.98 -9.48 -4.02
C LYS A 98 15.20 -9.02 -4.84
N SER A 99 14.99 -8.12 -5.80
CA SER A 99 16.06 -7.57 -6.63
C SER A 99 16.79 -6.37 -6.00
N HIS A 100 16.41 -5.97 -4.78
CA HIS A 100 16.94 -4.79 -4.13
C HIS A 100 18.44 -4.93 -3.85
N LYS A 101 19.20 -3.93 -4.29
CA LYS A 101 20.62 -3.80 -3.98
C LYS A 101 20.80 -2.76 -2.89
N LEU A 102 21.42 -3.16 -1.79
CA LEU A 102 21.70 -2.27 -0.67
C LEU A 102 22.57 -1.11 -1.13
N SER A 103 22.12 0.09 -0.82
CA SER A 103 22.91 1.31 -0.94
C SER A 103 23.57 1.59 0.41
N PRO A 104 24.83 2.06 0.46
CA PRO A 104 25.43 2.52 1.71
C PRO A 104 24.73 3.76 2.28
N VAL A 105 23.99 4.48 1.43
CA VAL A 105 23.25 5.71 1.76
C VAL A 105 21.78 5.51 1.41
N SER A 106 21.05 4.79 2.26
CA SER A 106 19.60 4.54 2.11
C SER A 106 18.79 4.92 3.34
N GLN A 107 19.37 5.64 4.30
CA GLN A 107 18.66 6.12 5.48
C GLN A 107 18.21 7.56 5.26
N VAL A 108 17.17 8.01 5.95
CA VAL A 108 16.66 9.37 5.77
C VAL A 108 16.38 10.06 7.08
N ALA A 109 16.91 11.28 7.22
CA ALA A 109 16.57 12.16 8.33
C ALA A 109 15.52 13.15 7.85
N PHE A 110 14.45 13.32 8.62
CA PHE A 110 13.39 14.30 8.40
C PHE A 110 13.48 15.41 9.43
N TRP A 111 13.22 16.64 9.00
CA TRP A 111 12.92 17.74 9.91
C TRP A 111 11.40 17.84 10.05
N CYS A 112 10.91 17.65 11.27
CA CYS A 112 9.51 17.78 11.65
C CYS A 112 9.38 18.78 12.80
N ASP A 113 8.40 19.67 12.72
CA ASP A 113 7.97 20.47 13.86
C ASP A 113 7.19 19.61 14.87
N GLU A 114 6.74 20.21 15.97
CA GLU A 114 6.07 19.48 17.07
C GLU A 114 4.73 18.88 16.63
N GLU A 115 3.91 19.61 15.86
CA GLU A 115 2.63 19.11 15.37
C GLU A 115 2.83 17.94 14.39
N GLU A 116 3.83 18.03 13.53
CA GLU A 116 4.20 16.95 12.61
C GLU A 116 4.74 15.73 13.34
N GLN A 117 5.53 15.91 14.39
CA GLN A 117 6.01 14.79 15.22
C GLN A 117 4.84 14.00 15.80
N GLU A 118 3.85 14.68 16.39
CA GLU A 118 2.66 14.01 16.91
C GLU A 118 1.94 13.19 15.84
N LYS A 119 1.72 13.78 14.65
CA LYS A 119 1.09 13.07 13.53
C LYS A 119 1.91 11.87 13.06
N VAL A 120 3.23 12.01 12.97
CA VAL A 120 4.12 10.92 12.52
C VAL A 120 4.04 9.73 13.45
N PHE A 121 4.09 9.95 14.76
CA PHE A 121 4.06 8.86 15.74
C PHE A 121 2.65 8.30 15.97
N ALA A 122 1.60 9.12 15.84
CA ALA A 122 0.21 8.68 15.92
C ALA A 122 -0.22 7.87 14.68
N GLU A 123 0.08 8.35 13.47
CA GLU A 123 -0.34 7.70 12.22
C GLU A 123 0.67 6.65 11.72
N GLY A 124 1.90 6.65 12.24
CA GLY A 124 2.94 5.72 11.82
C GLY A 124 3.39 5.92 10.38
N LYS A 125 3.49 7.15 9.91
CA LYS A 125 3.99 7.49 8.57
C LYS A 125 4.53 8.92 8.52
N VAL A 126 5.48 9.17 7.63
CA VAL A 126 6.02 10.53 7.39
C VAL A 126 5.81 10.96 5.95
N PHE A 127 5.39 12.22 5.77
CA PHE A 127 5.25 12.83 4.46
C PHE A 127 6.58 13.33 3.92
N THR A 128 6.87 13.11 2.64
CA THR A 128 8.14 13.47 1.99
C THR A 128 8.26 14.95 1.61
N GLY A 129 7.16 15.70 1.72
CA GLY A 129 7.04 17.06 1.22
C GLY A 129 6.80 17.11 -0.29
N LEU A 130 6.53 18.31 -0.81
CA LEU A 130 6.26 18.56 -2.21
C LEU A 130 7.49 19.07 -2.97
N LYS A 131 7.54 18.81 -4.27
CA LYS A 131 8.50 19.42 -5.19
C LYS A 131 8.17 20.92 -5.31
N LYS A 132 9.15 21.77 -5.02
CA LYS A 132 8.95 23.24 -4.98
C LYS A 132 8.96 23.90 -6.37
N SER A 133 9.52 23.24 -7.39
CA SER A 133 9.72 23.84 -8.71
C SER A 133 9.82 22.78 -9.82
N GLY A 134 9.82 23.24 -11.07
CA GLY A 134 9.91 22.41 -12.27
C GLY A 134 8.56 21.89 -12.75
N VAL A 135 8.58 21.03 -13.78
CA VAL A 135 7.37 20.46 -14.43
C VAL A 135 6.48 19.71 -13.43
N ASN A 136 7.07 19.17 -12.37
CA ASN A 136 6.40 18.36 -11.36
C ASN A 136 6.12 19.16 -10.07
N ALA A 137 6.13 20.49 -10.10
CA ALA A 137 5.88 21.30 -8.91
C ALA A 137 4.51 20.97 -8.30
N GLY A 138 4.44 20.86 -6.97
CA GLY A 138 3.23 20.46 -6.25
C GLY A 138 3.00 18.95 -6.15
N GLU A 139 3.77 18.12 -6.85
CA GLU A 139 3.76 16.67 -6.63
C GLU A 139 4.62 16.27 -5.42
N PRO A 140 4.30 15.16 -4.73
CA PRO A 140 5.15 14.63 -3.67
C PRO A 140 6.57 14.27 -4.12
N ASN A 141 7.54 14.46 -3.22
CA ASN A 141 8.92 14.04 -3.42
C ASN A 141 9.03 12.51 -3.35
N ARG A 142 9.47 11.88 -4.44
CA ARG A 142 9.68 10.43 -4.46
C ARG A 142 11.07 10.06 -3.98
N LEU A 143 11.16 9.47 -2.79
CA LEU A 143 12.42 9.03 -2.18
C LEU A 143 12.82 7.63 -2.70
N VAL A 144 13.29 7.58 -3.94
CA VAL A 144 13.54 6.33 -4.70
C VAL A 144 14.55 5.36 -4.07
N ARG A 145 15.46 5.85 -3.20
CA ARG A 145 16.44 4.98 -2.51
C ARG A 145 15.88 4.28 -1.29
N LEU A 146 14.73 4.74 -0.78
CA LEU A 146 14.13 4.13 0.40
C LEU A 146 13.51 2.79 0.05
N HIS A 147 13.69 1.85 0.96
CA HIS A 147 13.22 0.49 0.81
C HIS A 147 13.01 -0.11 2.22
N HIS A 148 12.57 -1.36 2.31
CA HIS A 148 12.25 -1.98 3.61
C HIS A 148 13.45 -2.14 4.57
N ASN A 149 14.70 -2.00 4.10
CA ASN A 149 15.89 -1.95 4.96
C ASN A 149 16.21 -0.53 5.48
N SER A 150 15.48 0.49 5.02
CA SER A 150 15.70 1.88 5.40
C SER A 150 15.07 2.20 6.75
N CYS A 151 15.64 3.20 7.40
CA CYS A 151 15.20 3.81 8.64
C CYS A 151 14.96 5.30 8.39
N CYS A 152 13.81 5.78 8.88
CA CYS A 152 13.47 7.18 8.94
C CYS A 152 13.80 7.70 10.33
N VAL A 153 14.71 8.67 10.41
CA VAL A 153 15.06 9.39 11.64
C VAL A 153 14.29 10.70 11.65
N ILE A 154 13.49 10.94 12.68
CA ILE A 154 12.81 12.20 12.89
C ILE A 154 13.73 13.10 13.72
N THR A 155 13.92 14.32 13.25
CA THR A 155 14.76 15.31 13.92
C THR A 155 13.98 16.59 14.14
N ALA A 156 14.32 17.27 15.22
CA ALA A 156 13.76 18.56 15.58
C ALA A 156 14.89 19.53 15.94
N ARG A 157 14.58 20.81 15.79
CA ARG A 157 15.39 21.93 16.26
C ARG A 157 14.43 23.02 16.68
N GLU A 158 14.66 23.58 17.84
CA GLU A 158 13.97 24.75 18.35
C GLU A 158 14.22 25.94 17.39
N GLU A 159 13.23 26.82 17.21
CA GLU A 159 13.27 27.84 16.15
C GLU A 159 14.52 28.74 16.24
N ASP A 160 14.83 29.19 17.46
CA ASP A 160 15.95 30.08 17.78
C ASP A 160 17.25 29.35 18.14
N ALA A 161 17.23 28.02 18.25
CA ALA A 161 18.43 27.26 18.56
C ALA A 161 19.36 27.16 17.36
N PRO A 162 20.69 27.24 17.56
CA PRO A 162 21.65 27.03 16.49
C PRO A 162 21.56 25.60 15.95
N GLU A 163 21.86 25.43 14.67
CA GLU A 163 21.68 24.15 13.97
C GLU A 163 22.42 22.97 14.63
N LYS A 164 23.55 23.23 15.31
CA LYS A 164 24.31 22.24 16.09
C LYS A 164 23.49 21.53 17.18
N GLU A 165 22.40 22.16 17.64
CA GLU A 165 21.49 21.64 18.68
C GLU A 165 20.36 20.77 18.12
N ARG A 166 20.27 20.59 16.79
CA ARG A 166 19.32 19.64 16.19
C ARG A 166 19.48 18.27 16.84
N ARG A 167 18.37 17.72 17.31
CA ARG A 167 18.30 16.44 18.03
C ARG A 167 17.51 15.39 17.27
N VAL A 168 17.83 14.13 17.51
CA VAL A 168 17.00 12.99 17.11
C VAL A 168 15.86 12.88 18.12
N VAL A 169 14.62 12.82 17.63
CA VAL A 169 13.40 12.72 18.49
C VAL A 169 12.74 11.35 18.43
N GLY A 170 13.11 10.56 17.44
CA GLY A 170 12.62 9.20 17.26
C GLY A 170 12.96 8.71 15.87
N LEU A 171 12.68 7.44 15.63
CA LEU A 171 12.99 6.79 14.38
C LEU A 171 12.14 5.53 14.20
N PHE A 172 12.00 5.11 12.95
CA PHE A 172 11.31 3.86 12.61
C PHE A 172 11.93 3.21 11.37
N MET A 173 11.90 1.88 11.31
CA MET A 173 12.12 1.16 10.05
C MET A 173 11.01 1.48 9.08
N VAL A 174 11.35 1.63 7.82
CA VAL A 174 10.38 1.75 6.74
C VAL A 174 9.58 0.45 6.62
N GLY A 175 8.28 0.55 6.35
CA GLY A 175 7.38 -0.61 6.32
C GLY A 175 7.87 -1.74 5.40
N GLU A 176 7.64 -2.98 5.82
CA GLU A 176 8.19 -4.23 5.24
C GLU A 176 8.03 -4.37 3.73
N SER A 177 6.92 -3.85 3.20
CA SER A 177 6.61 -3.94 1.78
C SER A 177 7.05 -2.69 1.01
N PHE A 178 7.45 -1.60 1.66
CA PHE A 178 7.64 -0.31 1.02
C PHE A 178 8.80 -0.31 0.00
N VAL A 179 8.53 0.31 -1.15
CA VAL A 179 9.49 0.51 -2.22
C VAL A 179 9.39 1.96 -2.66
N GLY A 180 10.39 2.78 -2.36
CA GLY A 180 10.37 4.22 -2.61
C GLY A 180 10.13 4.60 -4.07
N LYS A 181 10.56 3.77 -5.02
CA LYS A 181 10.30 3.96 -6.46
C LYS A 181 8.81 3.92 -6.83
N LEU A 182 7.99 3.20 -6.05
CA LEU A 182 6.56 3.05 -6.24
C LEU A 182 5.72 4.04 -5.41
N CYS A 183 6.35 4.91 -4.60
CA CYS A 183 5.64 5.86 -3.77
C CYS A 183 5.14 7.05 -4.62
N GLU A 184 3.82 7.18 -4.72
CA GLU A 184 3.14 8.23 -5.49
C GLU A 184 2.49 9.28 -4.60
N ASP A 185 2.04 8.90 -3.41
CA ASP A 185 1.36 9.76 -2.44
C ASP A 185 2.32 10.55 -1.53
N GLY A 186 3.61 10.20 -1.52
CA GLY A 186 4.63 10.81 -0.68
C GLY A 186 4.59 10.39 0.78
N TYR A 187 3.85 9.35 1.15
CA TYR A 187 3.85 8.84 2.52
C TYR A 187 4.74 7.61 2.64
N ILE A 188 5.63 7.64 3.63
CA ILE A 188 6.48 6.51 3.99
C ILE A 188 5.90 5.90 5.28
N PRO A 189 5.30 4.70 5.22
CA PRO A 189 4.78 4.03 6.40
C PRO A 189 5.93 3.51 7.26
N ALA A 190 5.72 3.55 8.58
CA ALA A 190 6.56 2.88 9.55
C ALA A 190 6.33 1.37 9.55
N HIS A 191 7.35 0.64 9.97
CA HIS A 191 7.26 -0.76 10.32
C HIS A 191 6.34 -0.95 11.53
N SER A 192 5.64 -2.07 11.57
CA SER A 192 4.70 -2.44 12.63
C SER A 192 5.38 -2.48 14.01
N GLU A 193 6.55 -3.11 14.06
CA GLU A 193 7.30 -3.37 15.28
C GLU A 193 8.42 -2.34 15.56
N TYR A 194 9.29 -2.08 14.58
CA TYR A 194 10.50 -1.28 14.78
C TYR A 194 10.24 0.23 14.63
N ARG A 195 9.69 0.82 15.68
CA ARG A 195 9.42 2.26 15.80
C ARG A 195 9.65 2.72 17.23
N LEU A 196 10.24 3.90 17.38
CA LEU A 196 10.60 4.46 18.68
C LEU A 196 10.38 5.98 18.68
N ARG A 197 9.78 6.47 19.76
CA ARG A 197 9.70 7.88 20.10
C ARG A 197 10.50 8.11 21.38
N LEU A 198 11.39 9.10 21.37
CA LEU A 198 12.23 9.43 22.52
C LEU A 198 11.52 10.46 23.40
N SER A 199 11.80 10.44 24.70
CA SER A 199 11.45 11.57 25.56
C SER A 199 12.32 12.78 25.23
N ASP A 200 11.90 13.99 25.63
CA ASP A 200 12.70 15.19 25.41
C ASP A 200 14.06 15.13 26.12
N GLU A 201 14.14 14.48 27.28
CA GLU A 201 15.40 14.27 28.01
C GLU A 201 16.35 13.34 27.26
N GLU A 202 15.84 12.28 26.64
CA GLU A 202 16.62 11.36 25.81
C GLU A 202 17.05 12.01 24.50
N ALA A 203 16.14 12.72 23.83
CA ALA A 203 16.42 13.41 22.58
C ALA A 203 17.54 14.43 22.72
N ARG A 204 17.59 15.17 23.84
CA ARG A 204 18.68 16.13 24.14
C ARG A 204 20.06 15.47 24.25
N LYS A 205 20.14 14.17 24.53
CA LYS A 205 21.39 13.40 24.58
C LYS A 205 21.85 12.89 23.21
N LEU A 206 21.01 13.04 22.17
CA LEU A 206 21.24 12.53 20.82
C LEU A 206 21.29 13.67 19.77
N PRO A 207 22.31 14.55 19.83
CA PRO A 207 22.48 15.59 18.82
C PRO A 207 22.76 14.96 17.45
N PHE A 208 21.97 15.32 16.44
CA PHE A 208 22.04 14.75 15.08
C PHE A 208 23.44 14.91 14.46
N TRP A 209 24.08 16.06 14.69
CA TRP A 209 25.40 16.38 14.16
C TRP A 209 26.55 15.61 14.83
N LYS A 210 26.29 14.87 15.91
CA LYS A 210 27.23 13.87 16.46
C LYS A 210 27.53 12.77 15.44
N TYR A 211 26.54 12.43 14.63
CA TYR A 211 26.61 11.33 13.66
C TYR A 211 26.85 11.84 12.25
N TYR A 212 26.05 12.81 11.81
CA TYR A 212 26.07 13.27 10.44
C TYR A 212 27.26 14.19 10.16
N VAL A 213 27.89 14.00 8.99
CA VAL A 213 28.87 14.93 8.43
C VAL A 213 28.69 15.03 6.93
N ASN A 214 28.79 16.24 6.40
CA ASN A 214 28.93 16.43 4.95
C ASN A 214 30.42 16.39 4.61
N GLU A 215 30.90 15.31 4.00
CA GLU A 215 32.34 15.16 3.69
C GLU A 215 32.89 16.24 2.75
N ARG A 216 32.03 16.91 1.95
CA ARG A 216 32.46 18.06 1.13
C ARG A 216 32.70 19.32 1.97
N TYR A 217 32.01 19.44 3.10
CA TYR A 217 32.05 20.59 3.99
C TYR A 217 32.02 20.14 5.46
N PRO A 218 33.08 19.46 5.94
CA PRO A 218 33.04 18.71 7.21
C PRO A 218 32.92 19.60 8.45
N LYS A 219 33.25 20.90 8.33
CA LYS A 219 33.11 21.89 9.40
C LYS A 219 31.74 22.58 9.43
N ASN A 220 30.85 22.28 8.47
CA ASN A 220 29.57 22.97 8.33
C ASN A 220 28.43 22.13 8.92
N MET A 221 27.75 22.67 9.93
CA MET A 221 26.50 22.14 10.47
C MET A 221 25.33 22.98 9.95
N THR A 222 24.87 22.71 8.72
CA THR A 222 23.76 23.45 8.08
C THR A 222 22.71 22.53 7.47
N TRP A 223 21.43 22.84 7.70
CA TRP A 223 20.29 22.14 7.10
C TRP A 223 19.62 22.97 5.99
N ASN A 224 20.13 22.81 4.77
CA ASN A 224 19.67 23.44 3.54
C ASN A 224 19.11 22.44 2.48
N SER A 225 18.63 21.27 2.89
CA SER A 225 18.11 20.24 1.97
C SER A 225 16.57 20.19 1.88
N GLY A 226 15.90 21.20 2.45
CA GLY A 226 14.45 21.17 2.59
C GLY A 226 14.02 20.22 3.72
N ARG A 227 13.09 19.31 3.43
CA ARG A 227 12.42 18.50 4.46
C ARG A 227 13.24 17.30 4.94
N HIS A 228 14.12 16.78 4.10
CA HIS A 228 14.82 15.53 4.39
C HIS A 228 16.25 15.50 3.87
N ARG A 229 17.04 14.55 4.35
CA ARG A 229 18.39 14.21 3.85
C ARG A 229 18.60 12.72 3.85
N TYR A 230 19.16 12.22 2.76
CA TYR A 230 19.74 10.89 2.77
C TYR A 230 21.04 10.88 3.57
N PHE A 231 21.28 9.78 4.26
CA PHE A 231 22.48 9.59 5.05
C PHE A 231 22.88 8.11 5.16
N ASP A 232 24.10 7.86 5.64
CA ASP A 232 24.74 6.55 5.65
C ASP A 232 24.09 5.55 6.62
N ASN A 233 24.08 4.27 6.22
CA ASN A 233 23.56 3.17 7.04
C ASN A 233 24.29 3.07 8.38
N VAL A 234 25.60 3.34 8.37
CA VAL A 234 26.44 3.31 9.57
C VAL A 234 25.97 4.33 10.61
N TRP A 235 25.55 5.54 10.20
CA TRP A 235 25.11 6.56 11.16
C TRP A 235 23.78 6.19 11.81
N ALA A 236 22.90 5.47 11.11
CA ALA A 236 21.66 4.98 11.72
C ALA A 236 21.96 3.89 12.77
N ALA A 237 22.90 2.99 12.47
CA ALA A 237 23.37 2.01 13.45
C ALA A 237 24.00 2.68 14.68
N GLN A 238 24.80 3.72 14.49
CA GLN A 238 25.38 4.50 15.60
C GLN A 238 24.31 5.17 16.47
N ILE A 239 23.28 5.75 15.85
CA ILE A 239 22.15 6.33 16.57
C ILE A 239 21.44 5.25 17.39
N LEU A 240 21.14 4.09 16.80
CA LEU A 240 20.50 2.97 17.49
C LEU A 240 21.36 2.43 18.64
N GLN A 241 22.68 2.29 18.47
CA GLN A 241 23.60 1.88 19.55
C GLN A 241 23.57 2.84 20.74
N ASP A 242 23.61 4.15 20.48
CA ASP A 242 23.52 5.13 21.55
C ASP A 242 22.15 5.10 22.25
N ILE A 243 21.07 4.81 21.52
CA ILE A 243 19.74 4.65 22.13
C ILE A 243 19.67 3.38 22.98
N VAL A 244 20.24 2.26 22.52
CA VAL A 244 20.35 1.04 23.34
C VAL A 244 21.05 1.36 24.66
N ALA A 245 22.18 2.06 24.61
CA ALA A 245 22.92 2.48 25.80
C ALA A 245 22.09 3.41 26.71
N LEU A 246 21.27 4.30 26.14
CA LEU A 246 20.37 5.16 26.93
C LEU A 246 19.23 4.39 27.61
N LYS A 247 18.82 3.27 27.04
CA LYS A 247 17.74 2.41 27.55
C LYS A 247 18.27 1.25 28.40
N GLU A 248 19.57 1.18 28.65
CA GLU A 248 20.16 0.13 29.48
C GLU A 248 19.53 0.14 30.88
N GLY A 249 19.02 -1.03 31.30
CA GLY A 249 18.34 -1.20 32.59
C GLY A 249 16.90 -0.69 32.63
N THR A 250 16.30 -0.27 31.51
CA THR A 250 14.86 0.04 31.41
C THR A 250 14.08 -1.11 30.77
N ASP A 251 12.76 -1.10 30.94
CA ASP A 251 11.86 -2.10 30.34
C ASP A 251 11.82 -2.05 28.80
N GLU A 252 12.32 -0.97 28.19
CA GLU A 252 12.39 -0.79 26.73
C GLU A 252 13.68 -1.35 26.11
N TYR A 253 14.66 -1.77 26.93
CA TYR A 253 15.97 -2.21 26.46
C TYR A 253 15.88 -3.31 25.39
N GLU A 254 15.14 -4.39 25.67
CA GLU A 254 15.04 -5.53 24.76
C GLU A 254 14.41 -5.14 23.41
N GLN A 255 13.41 -4.24 23.44
CA GLN A 255 12.76 -3.75 22.23
C GLN A 255 13.73 -2.95 21.35
N VAL A 256 14.52 -2.05 21.96
CA VAL A 256 15.48 -1.22 21.23
C VAL A 256 16.67 -2.05 20.75
N GLN A 257 17.14 -3.02 21.54
CA GLN A 257 18.18 -3.95 21.13
C GLN A 257 17.71 -4.78 19.92
N GLY A 258 16.48 -5.31 19.95
CA GLY A 258 15.90 -6.02 18.80
C GLY A 258 15.75 -5.12 17.55
N PHE A 259 15.51 -3.82 17.73
CA PHE A 259 15.52 -2.85 16.62
C PHE A 259 16.95 -2.73 16.05
N LEU A 260 17.97 -2.52 16.87
CA LEU A 260 19.36 -2.46 16.39
C LEU A 260 19.75 -3.73 15.61
N GLU A 261 19.47 -4.91 16.17
CA GLU A 261 19.76 -6.22 15.56
C GLU A 261 19.09 -6.35 14.19
N HIS A 262 17.79 -6.06 14.12
CA HIS A 262 17.03 -6.09 12.87
C HIS A 262 17.59 -5.10 11.85
N PHE A 263 17.89 -3.86 12.26
CA PHE A 263 18.46 -2.85 11.36
C PHE A 263 19.80 -3.32 10.79
N CYS A 264 20.67 -3.88 11.63
CA CYS A 264 21.97 -4.41 11.24
C CYS A 264 21.84 -5.59 10.28
N GLU A 265 20.94 -6.55 10.54
CA GLU A 265 20.66 -7.67 9.64
C GLU A 265 20.21 -7.17 8.26
N MET A 266 19.22 -6.28 8.23
CA MET A 266 18.65 -5.73 7.00
C MET A 266 19.66 -4.95 6.16
N ASN A 267 20.66 -4.33 6.81
CA ASN A 267 21.69 -3.53 6.15
C ASN A 267 23.05 -4.25 6.02
N ARG A 268 23.13 -5.53 6.40
CA ARG A 268 24.36 -6.35 6.40
C ARG A 268 25.52 -5.70 7.16
N LEU A 269 25.20 -5.11 8.31
CA LEU A 269 26.17 -4.54 9.25
C LEU A 269 26.43 -5.53 10.38
N ARG A 270 27.64 -5.50 10.93
CA ARG A 270 27.97 -6.19 12.18
C ARG A 270 28.01 -5.13 13.27
N GLU A 271 27.26 -5.30 14.34
CA GLU A 271 27.20 -4.34 15.45
C GLU A 271 28.58 -4.04 16.04
N THR A 272 29.43 -5.07 16.16
CA THR A 272 30.82 -4.96 16.65
C THR A 272 31.73 -4.11 15.78
N ASP A 273 31.37 -3.90 14.52
CA ASP A 273 32.17 -3.16 13.54
C ASP A 273 31.69 -1.72 13.34
N VAL A 274 30.56 -1.34 13.93
CA VAL A 274 30.04 0.01 13.82
C VAL A 274 31.04 0.95 14.50
N PRO A 275 31.70 1.87 13.77
CA PRO A 275 32.68 2.76 14.36
C PRO A 275 32.00 3.77 15.29
N SER A 276 32.76 4.37 16.19
CA SER A 276 32.26 5.47 17.01
C SER A 276 31.79 6.65 16.14
N PRO A 277 30.79 7.43 16.60
CA PRO A 277 30.32 8.62 15.88
C PRO A 277 31.46 9.61 15.60
N ASN A 278 31.54 10.06 14.35
CA ASN A 278 32.57 11.00 13.88
C ASN A 278 31.92 12.10 13.01
N GLY A 279 30.75 12.57 13.44
CA GLY A 279 30.00 13.63 12.77
C GLY A 279 30.64 15.01 12.94
N ALA A 280 30.02 16.01 12.30
CA ALA A 280 30.55 17.37 12.29
C ALA A 280 30.72 17.98 13.69
N LEU A 281 29.83 17.64 14.64
CA LEU A 281 29.91 18.10 16.02
C LEU A 281 31.13 17.51 16.74
N VAL A 282 31.37 16.20 16.59
CA VAL A 282 32.52 15.51 17.20
C VAL A 282 33.83 16.07 16.64
N ARG A 283 33.90 16.23 15.31
CA ARG A 283 35.09 16.77 14.61
C ARG A 283 35.40 18.22 14.95
N ALA A 284 34.39 19.01 15.34
CA ALA A 284 34.58 20.41 15.72
C ALA A 284 35.08 20.58 17.17
N SER A 285 34.93 19.54 18.00
CA SER A 285 35.37 19.51 19.40
C SER A 285 36.71 18.79 19.61
N ALA A 286 37.26 18.15 18.57
CA ALA A 286 38.57 17.50 18.56
C ALA A 286 39.67 18.48 18.09
#